data_AF-A0A914RI34-F1
#
_entry.id   AF-A0A914RI34-F1
#
_cell.length_a   1.000
_cell.length_b   1.000
_cell.length_c   1.000
_cell.angle_alpha   90.00
_cell.angle_beta   90.00
_cell.angle_gamma   90.00
#
_symmetry.space_group_name_H-M   'P 1'
#
loop_
_entity.id
_entity.type
_entity.pdbx_description
1 polymer ?
#
loop_
_entity_poly.entity_id
_entity_poly.type
_entity_poly.pdbx_seq_one_letter_code
_entity_poly.pdbx_strand_id
1 'polypeptide(L)'
;MSICFALYNICPYIKAVAALLIIAAVFTFFAFILNIFVLLELISLVVFPVCFYVEMKNFGYRNWEFDWSYGVAWGATLFTFGASLLLICDKEHEEVYYKEKTIYNPPPELS
;
A
#
# COMPACT_ATOMS: atom_id res chain seq x y z
N MET A 1 -8.65 -10.48 46.02
CA MET A 1 -7.80 -11.36 45.17
C MET A 1 -8.17 -11.33 43.68
N SER A 2 -9.43 -11.06 43.29
CA SER A 2 -9.85 -11.04 41.86
C SER A 2 -9.26 -9.91 40.99
N ILE A 3 -8.94 -8.74 41.55
CA ILE A 3 -8.45 -7.58 40.78
C ILE A 3 -7.03 -7.81 40.21
N CYS A 4 -6.19 -8.55 40.94
CA CYS A 4 -4.82 -8.85 40.53
C CYS A 4 -4.76 -9.86 39.36
N PHE A 5 -5.71 -10.80 39.31
CA PHE A 5 -5.83 -11.78 38.22
C PHE A 5 -6.35 -11.16 36.92
N ALA A 6 -7.25 -10.18 37.01
CA ALA A 6 -7.70 -9.40 35.86
C ALA A 6 -6.55 -8.58 35.27
N LEU A 7 -5.76 -7.90 36.11
CA LEU A 7 -4.61 -7.10 35.65
C LEU A 7 -3.50 -7.96 35.01
N TYR A 8 -3.27 -9.19 35.50
CA TYR A 8 -2.31 -10.12 34.91
C TYR A 8 -2.68 -10.56 33.49
N ASN A 9 -3.96 -10.76 33.20
CA ASN A 9 -4.44 -11.12 31.86
C ASN A 9 -4.62 -9.91 30.92
N ILE A 10 -4.89 -8.72 31.47
CA ILE A 10 -5.05 -7.47 30.70
C ILE A 10 -3.70 -6.94 30.19
N CYS A 11 -2.61 -7.11 30.94
CA CYS A 11 -1.28 -6.64 30.56
C CYS A 11 -0.75 -7.22 29.23
N PRO A 12 -0.77 -8.54 28.97
CA PRO A 12 -0.38 -9.10 27.68
C PRO A 12 -1.34 -8.70 26.55
N TYR A 13 -2.64 -8.55 26.84
CA TYR A 13 -3.62 -8.09 25.86
C TYR A 13 -3.35 -6.64 25.40
N ILE A 14 -3.08 -5.73 26.33
CA ILE A 14 -2.72 -4.33 25.99
C ILE A 14 -1.43 -4.29 25.14
N LYS A 15 -0.43 -5.11 25.46
CA LYS A 15 0.80 -5.19 24.67
C LYS A 15 0.57 -5.76 23.27
N ALA A 16 -0.30 -6.77 23.13
CA ALA A 16 -0.67 -7.36 21.85
C ALA A 16 -1.44 -6.37 20.97
N VAL A 17 -2.40 -5.65 21.54
CA VAL A 17 -3.16 -4.61 20.84
C VAL A 17 -2.25 -3.46 20.42
N ALA A 18 -1.35 -3.00 21.29
CA ALA A 18 -0.37 -1.97 20.94
C ALA A 18 0.57 -2.42 19.80
N ALA A 19 1.05 -3.68 19.83
CA ALA A 19 1.87 -4.23 18.76
C ALA A 19 1.10 -4.31 17.42
N LEU A 20 -0.16 -4.75 17.45
CA LEU A 20 -1.03 -4.79 16.27
C LEU A 20 -1.24 -3.40 15.66
N LEU A 21 -1.50 -2.39 16.50
CA LEU A 21 -1.68 -1.00 16.06
C LEU A 21 -0.40 -0.42 15.44
N ILE A 22 0.77 -0.73 16.02
CA ILE A 22 2.06 -0.31 15.46
C ILE A 22 2.30 -0.97 14.10
N ILE A 23 2.02 -2.26 13.95
CA ILE A 23 2.16 -2.97 12.68
C ILE A 23 1.24 -2.37 11.62
N ALA A 24 -0.02 -2.10 11.95
CA ALA A 24 -0.99 -1.48 11.04
C ALA A 24 -0.55 -0.06 10.62
N ALA A 25 -0.03 0.75 11.56
CA ALA A 25 0.47 2.09 11.27
C ALA A 25 1.69 2.05 10.33
N VAL A 26 2.62 1.14 10.58
CA VAL A 26 3.81 0.92 9.73
C VAL A 26 3.39 0.51 8.33
N PHE A 27 2.44 -0.43 8.21
CA PHE A 27 1.95 -0.91 6.93
C PHE A 27 1.28 0.20 6.09
N THR A 28 0.49 1.04 6.75
CA THR A 28 -0.16 2.20 6.12
C THR A 28 0.88 3.22 5.62
N PHE A 29 1.92 3.47 6.42
CA PHE A 29 3.03 4.34 6.04
C PHE A 29 3.79 3.80 4.82
N PHE A 30 4.05 2.49 4.78
CA PHE A 30 4.64 1.84 3.60
C PHE A 30 3.75 1.97 2.36
N ALA A 31 2.44 1.75 2.48
CA ALA A 31 1.52 1.90 1.36
C ALA A 31 1.53 3.32 0.76
N PHE A 32 1.66 4.36 1.61
CA PHE A 32 1.79 5.74 1.14
C PHE A 32 3.11 5.98 0.39
N ILE A 33 4.23 5.47 0.92
CA ILE A 33 5.54 5.56 0.25
C ILE A 33 5.51 4.84 -1.09
N LEU A 34 4.89 3.65 -1.17
CA LEU A 34 4.77 2.90 -2.41
C LEU A 34 3.99 3.68 -3.48
N ASN A 35 2.93 4.38 -3.10
CA ASN A 35 2.20 5.26 -4.03
C ASN A 35 3.06 6.41 -4.56
N ILE A 36 3.86 7.05 -3.70
CA ILE A 36 4.80 8.11 -4.14
C ILE A 36 5.86 7.53 -5.08
N PHE A 37 6.38 6.34 -4.76
CA PHE A 37 7.36 5.64 -5.59
C PHE A 37 6.83 5.38 -7.00
N VAL A 38 5.60 4.87 -7.12
CA VAL A 38 4.91 4.64 -8.41
C VAL A 38 4.80 5.94 -9.22
N LEU A 39 4.50 7.07 -8.59
CA LEU A 39 4.42 8.36 -9.30
C LEU A 39 5.78 8.79 -9.86
N LEU A 40 6.86 8.63 -9.08
CA LEU A 40 8.22 8.93 -9.53
C LEU A 40 8.67 8.01 -10.66
N GLU A 41 8.34 6.72 -10.55
CA GLU A 41 8.63 5.72 -11.58
C GLU A 41 7.89 6.06 -12.88
N LEU A 42 6.61 6.42 -12.81
CA LEU A 42 5.82 6.86 -13.96
C LEU A 42 6.42 8.08 -14.65
N ILE A 43 6.86 9.08 -13.87
CA ILE A 43 7.55 10.27 -14.41
C ILE A 43 8.84 9.85 -15.14
N SER A 44 9.65 8.98 -14.52
CA SER A 44 10.89 8.47 -15.12
C SER A 44 10.62 7.74 -16.44
N LEU A 45 9.61 6.85 -16.49
CA LEU A 45 9.26 6.11 -17.71
C LEU A 45 8.75 7.00 -18.84
N VAL A 46 8.11 8.14 -18.54
CA VAL A 46 7.66 9.10 -19.56
C VAL A 46 8.81 10.02 -20.00
N VAL A 47 9.65 10.48 -19.07
CA VAL A 47 10.78 11.38 -19.37
C VAL A 47 11.88 10.65 -20.14
N PHE A 48 12.12 9.37 -19.84
CA PHE A 48 13.13 8.55 -20.49
C PHE A 48 13.06 8.59 -22.02
N PRO A 49 11.96 8.21 -22.70
CA PRO A 49 11.87 8.26 -24.16
C PRO A 49 11.94 9.69 -24.70
N VAL A 50 11.46 10.70 -23.98
CA VAL A 50 11.49 12.11 -24.43
C VAL A 50 12.93 12.63 -24.48
N CYS A 51 13.66 12.51 -23.38
CA CYS A 51 15.06 12.94 -23.31
C CYS A 51 15.93 12.11 -24.26
N PHE A 52 15.71 10.81 -24.29
CA PHE A 52 16.48 9.89 -25.12
C PHE A 52 16.27 10.13 -26.62
N TYR A 53 15.04 10.44 -27.05
CA TYR A 53 14.75 10.76 -28.45
C TYR A 53 15.46 12.04 -28.94
N VAL A 54 15.53 13.08 -28.11
CA VAL A 54 16.27 14.32 -28.43
C VAL A 54 17.75 14.04 -28.58
N GLU A 55 18.31 13.28 -27.65
CA GLU A 55 19.73 12.95 -27.63
C GLU A 55 20.12 12.07 -28.84
N MET A 56 19.31 11.06 -29.17
CA MET A 56 19.54 10.21 -30.34
C MET A 56 19.54 10.98 -31.67
N LYS A 57 18.65 11.98 -31.80
CA LYS A 57 18.62 12.85 -32.98
C LYS A 57 19.93 13.62 -33.15
N ASN A 58 20.55 14.06 -32.06
CA ASN A 58 21.83 14.77 -32.08
C ASN A 58 23.00 13.87 -32.49
N PHE A 59 22.96 12.58 -32.13
CA PHE A 59 23.98 11.59 -32.48
C PHE A 59 23.86 11.02 -33.91
N GLY A 60 22.81 11.38 -34.66
CA GLY A 60 22.63 10.96 -36.05
C GLY A 60 22.21 9.49 -36.25
N TYR A 61 21.91 8.76 -35.16
CA TYR A 61 21.39 7.40 -35.21
C TYR A 61 19.87 7.42 -35.47
N ARG A 62 19.41 6.68 -36.49
CA ARG A 62 17.99 6.63 -36.90
C ARG A 62 17.22 5.40 -36.43
N ASN A 63 17.92 4.35 -36.02
CA ASN A 63 17.32 3.09 -35.61
C ASN A 63 17.58 2.92 -34.12
N TRP A 64 16.50 2.96 -33.33
CA TRP A 64 16.53 2.65 -31.91
C TRP A 64 15.78 1.34 -31.68
N GLU A 65 16.41 0.42 -30.96
CA GLU A 65 15.77 -0.81 -30.49
C GLU A 65 15.42 -0.63 -29.02
N PHE A 66 14.13 -0.81 -28.70
CA PHE A 66 13.66 -0.73 -27.34
C PHE A 66 14.04 -2.01 -26.60
N ASP A 67 14.84 -1.88 -25.54
CA ASP A 67 15.18 -3.01 -24.70
C ASP A 67 13.95 -3.56 -23.98
N TRP A 68 13.97 -4.87 -23.74
CA TRP A 68 12.93 -5.57 -22.98
C TRP A 68 12.79 -5.02 -21.55
N SER A 69 13.87 -4.45 -21.00
CA SER A 69 13.93 -3.84 -19.67
C SER A 69 12.89 -2.73 -19.47
N TYR A 70 12.56 -1.96 -20.51
CA TYR A 70 11.53 -0.92 -20.41
C TYR A 70 10.12 -1.51 -20.32
N GLY A 71 9.86 -2.59 -21.06
CA GLY A 71 8.62 -3.35 -20.90
C GLY A 71 8.49 -3.93 -19.50
N VAL A 72 9.58 -4.45 -18.95
CA VAL A 72 9.63 -4.92 -17.56
C VAL A 72 9.38 -3.78 -16.57
N ALA A 73 9.94 -2.59 -16.80
CA ALA A 73 9.70 -1.43 -15.94
C ALA A 73 8.22 -1.01 -15.94
N TRP A 74 7.57 -0.93 -17.11
CA TRP A 74 6.11 -0.69 -17.18
C TRP A 74 5.31 -1.76 -16.44
N GLY A 75 5.69 -3.03 -16.59
CA GLY A 75 5.06 -4.15 -15.89
C GLY A 75 5.24 -4.05 -14.37
N ALA A 76 6.43 -3.69 -13.91
CA ALA A 76 6.73 -3.48 -12.49
C ALA A 76 5.87 -2.34 -11.92
N THR A 77 5.81 -1.19 -12.60
CA THR A 77 4.98 -0.05 -12.19
C THR A 77 3.50 -0.46 -12.03
N LEU A 78 2.94 -1.20 -13.00
CA LEU A 78 1.56 -1.68 -12.93
C LEU A 78 1.32 -2.69 -11.80
N PHE A 79 2.27 -3.60 -11.59
CA PHE A 79 2.17 -4.60 -10.53
C PHE A 79 2.25 -3.95 -9.14
N THR A 80 3.18 -3.01 -8.95
CA THR A 80 3.32 -2.24 -7.71
C THR A 80 2.10 -1.35 -7.46
N PHE A 81 1.55 -0.72 -8.48
CA PHE A 81 0.30 0.03 -8.37
C PHE A 81 -0.88 -0.88 -7.97
N GLY A 82 -1.04 -2.01 -8.64
CA GLY A 82 -2.08 -2.99 -8.31
C GLY A 82 -1.94 -3.54 -6.89
N ALA A 83 -0.72 -3.87 -6.48
CA ALA A 83 -0.43 -4.28 -5.11
C ALA A 83 -0.82 -3.19 -4.10
N SER A 84 -0.45 -1.93 -4.35
CA SER A 84 -0.78 -0.81 -3.47
C SER A 84 -2.29 -0.59 -3.32
N LEU A 85 -3.06 -0.76 -4.41
CA LEU A 85 -4.52 -0.66 -4.38
C LEU A 85 -5.13 -1.79 -3.55
N LEU A 86 -4.68 -3.03 -3.72
CA LEU A 86 -5.16 -4.16 -2.92
C LEU A 86 -4.91 -3.95 -1.43
N LEU A 87 -3.77 -3.37 -1.05
CA LEU A 87 -3.47 -3.05 0.36
C LEU A 87 -4.42 -2.00 0.94
N ILE A 88 -4.84 -1.01 0.16
CA ILE A 88 -5.79 0.02 0.59
C ILE A 88 -7.20 -0.56 0.67
N CYS A 89 -7.62 -1.31 -0.36
CA CYS A 89 -8.94 -1.93 -0.43
C CYS A 89 -9.19 -2.94 0.70
N ASP A 90 -8.18 -3.70 1.13
CA ASP A 90 -8.31 -4.66 2.24
C ASP A 90 -8.68 -3.93 3.55
N LYS A 91 -8.04 -2.78 3.79
CA LYS A 91 -8.31 -1.93 4.97
C LYS A 91 -9.71 -1.32 4.95
N GLU A 92 -10.18 -0.88 3.78
CA GLU A 92 -11.53 -0.31 3.63
C GLU A 92 -12.63 -1.37 3.75
N HIS A 93 -12.40 -2.58 3.21
CA HIS A 93 -13.35 -3.68 3.29
C HIS A 93 -13.58 -4.14 4.75
N GLU A 94 -12.53 -4.18 5.56
CA GLU A 94 -12.65 -4.50 6.99
C GLU A 94 -13.59 -3.51 7.70
N GLU A 95 -13.39 -2.19 7.48
CA GLU A 95 -14.20 -1.14 8.10
C GLU A 95 -15.69 -1.25 7.74
N VAL A 96 -16.01 -1.52 6.47
CA VAL A 96 -17.39 -1.68 5.99
C VAL A 96 -18.04 -2.92 6.62
N TYR A 97 -17.33 -4.05 6.67
CA TYR A 97 -17.84 -5.30 7.24
C TYR A 97 -18.24 -5.14 8.72
N TYR A 98 -17.46 -4.41 9.52
CA TYR A 98 -17.81 -4.16 10.93
C TYR A 98 -19.03 -3.24 11.08
N LYS A 99 -19.20 -2.25 10.19
CA LYS A 99 -20.40 -1.38 10.20
C LYS A 99 -21.67 -2.15 9.87
N GLU A 100 -21.59 -3.08 8.92
CA GLU A 100 -22.75 -3.88 8.53
C GLU A 100 -23.18 -4.84 9.65
N LYS A 101 -22.25 -5.55 10.29
CA LYS A 101 -22.57 -6.44 11.43
C LYS A 101 -23.23 -5.73 12.60
N THR A 102 -22.81 -4.51 12.90
CA THR A 102 -23.33 -3.73 14.04
C THR A 102 -24.72 -3.14 13.77
N ILE A 103 -25.09 -2.92 12.50
CA ILE A 103 -26.45 -2.52 12.10
C ILE A 103 -27.44 -3.67 12.29
N TYR A 104 -27.08 -4.89 11.86
CA TYR A 104 -28.00 -6.04 11.91
C TYR A 104 -28.07 -6.73 13.28
N ASN A 105 -27.01 -6.64 14.08
CA ASN A 105 -26.98 -7.18 15.43
C ASN A 105 -26.42 -6.11 16.39
N PRO A 106 -27.23 -5.11 16.77
CA PRO A 106 -26.81 -4.10 17.72
C PRO A 106 -26.47 -4.77 19.07
N PRO A 107 -25.44 -4.29 19.77
CA PRO A 107 -25.09 -4.82 21.08
C PRO A 107 -26.27 -4.65 22.05
N PRO A 108 -26.51 -5.61 22.97
CA PRO A 108 -27.69 -5.66 23.86
C PRO A 108 -27.77 -4.48 24.86
N GLU A 109 -26.75 -3.64 24.91
CA GLU A 109 -26.73 -2.39 25.67
C GLU A 109 -27.38 -1.20 24.94
N LEU A 110 -27.83 -1.38 23.69
CA LEU A 110 -28.53 -0.37 22.88
C LEU A 110 -29.98 -0.73 22.51
N SER A 111 -30.52 -1.85 23.01
CA SER A 111 -31.91 -2.31 22.79
C SER A 111 -32.86 -1.92 23.90
#